data_AF-A0A7S1ZYP2-F1
#
_entry.id   AF-A0A7S1ZYP2-F1
#
_cell.length_a   1.000
_cell.length_b   1.000
_cell.length_c   1.000
_cell.angle_alpha   90.00
_cell.angle_beta   90.00
_cell.angle_gamma   90.00
#
_symmetry.space_group_name_H-M   'P 1'
#
loop_
_entity.id
_entity.type
_entity.pdbx_description
1 polymer ?
#
loop_
_entity_poly.entity_id
_entity_poly.type
_entity_poly.pdbx_seq_one_letter_code
_entity_poly.pdbx_strand_id
1 'polypeptide(L)'
;GGISLSGDGGRLVVGTRPTDKARVYELNGASWSQIGSDLQGAAAGDQYGTSVAVSADGGVVVVGSLSNDGNGADSGNVRVLRWNLTSSHWDQMGLDLYGKGPGDQFGQCV
;
A
#
# COMPACT_ATOMS: atom_id res chain seq x y z
N GLY A 1 7.41 -3.47 8.41
CA GLY A 1 6.25 -3.55 7.50
C GLY A 1 5.02 -3.20 8.27
N GLY A 2 3.98 -2.73 7.59
CA GLY A 2 2.65 -2.53 8.19
C GLY A 2 1.74 -3.74 8.00
N ILE A 3 0.72 -3.87 8.84
CA ILE A 3 -0.37 -4.84 8.69
C ILE A 3 -1.69 -4.14 9.01
N SER A 4 -2.74 -4.41 8.23
CA SER A 4 -4.06 -3.79 8.44
C SER A 4 -5.18 -4.74 8.01
N LEU A 5 -6.29 -4.75 8.74
CA LEU A 5 -7.45 -5.60 8.49
C LEU A 5 -8.67 -4.72 8.21
N SER A 6 -9.51 -5.10 7.24
CA SER A 6 -10.77 -4.41 6.96
C SER A 6 -11.77 -4.55 8.12
N GLY A 7 -12.77 -3.67 8.16
CA GLY A 7 -13.72 -3.61 9.27
C GLY A 7 -14.58 -4.88 9.39
N ASP A 8 -14.83 -5.55 8.28
CA ASP A 8 -15.51 -6.86 8.23
C ASP A 8 -14.57 -8.06 8.49
N GLY A 9 -13.26 -7.82 8.61
CA GLY A 9 -12.25 -8.87 8.76
C GLY A 9 -11.98 -9.69 7.50
N GLY A 10 -12.59 -9.34 6.36
CA GLY A 10 -12.50 -10.11 5.11
C GLY A 10 -11.22 -9.88 4.32
N ARG A 11 -10.53 -8.75 4.54
CA ARG A 11 -9.31 -8.38 3.83
C ARG A 11 -8.18 -7.98 4.75
N LEU A 12 -6.99 -8.47 4.43
CA LEU A 12 -5.75 -8.23 5.15
C LEU A 12 -4.73 -7.63 4.20
N VAL A 13 -4.14 -6.49 4.56
CA VAL A 13 -3.03 -5.88 3.82
C VAL A 13 -1.74 -6.09 4.60
N VAL A 14 -0.70 -6.55 3.92
CA VAL A 14 0.62 -6.80 4.49
C VAL A 14 1.66 -6.05 3.68
N GLY A 15 2.35 -5.10 4.32
CA GLY A 15 3.48 -4.38 3.75
C GLY A 15 4.80 -5.10 4.04
N THR A 16 5.54 -5.46 3.00
CA THR A 16 6.84 -6.14 3.09
C THR A 16 7.96 -5.18 2.67
N ARG A 17 8.39 -4.35 3.64
CA ARG A 17 9.48 -3.35 3.46
C ARG A 17 10.73 -3.88 2.73
N PRO A 18 11.27 -5.08 3.03
CA PRO A 18 12.50 -5.54 2.39
C PRO A 18 12.37 -5.87 0.90
N THR A 19 11.16 -5.94 0.37
CA THR A 19 10.89 -6.29 -1.02
C THR A 19 10.14 -5.19 -1.78
N ASP A 20 9.99 -4.00 -1.18
CA ASP A 20 9.29 -2.84 -1.75
C ASP A 20 7.88 -3.17 -2.26
N LYS A 21 7.16 -3.97 -1.47
CA LYS A 21 5.86 -4.52 -1.85
C LYS A 21 4.83 -4.41 -0.74
N ALA A 22 3.58 -4.39 -1.13
CA ALA A 22 2.46 -4.76 -0.28
C ALA A 22 1.60 -5.82 -0.98
N ARG A 23 0.93 -6.65 -0.19
CA ARG A 23 0.02 -7.69 -0.67
C ARG A 23 -1.31 -7.57 0.03
N VAL A 24 -2.38 -7.86 -0.68
CA VAL A 24 -3.72 -7.92 -0.12
C VAL A 24 -4.21 -9.35 -0.19
N TYR A 25 -4.70 -9.85 0.93
CA TYR A 25 -5.27 -11.17 1.07
C TYR A 25 -6.75 -11.04 1.38
N GLU A 26 -7.54 -11.96 0.84
CA GLU A 26 -8.96 -12.09 1.12
C GLU A 26 -9.23 -13.45 1.79
N LEU A 27 -10.10 -13.46 2.79
CA LEU A 27 -10.50 -14.66 3.50
C LEU A 27 -11.60 -15.37 2.70
N ASN A 28 -11.26 -16.56 2.18
CA ASN A 28 -12.17 -17.42 1.44
C ASN A 28 -12.48 -18.67 2.28
N GLY A 29 -13.59 -18.62 3.02
CA GLY A 29 -13.97 -19.67 3.97
C GLY A 29 -13.00 -19.70 5.16
N ALA A 30 -12.08 -20.68 5.17
CA ALA A 30 -11.10 -20.86 6.24
C ALA A 30 -9.65 -20.49 5.84
N SER A 31 -9.44 -20.03 4.61
CA SER A 31 -8.10 -19.81 4.05
C SER A 31 -7.92 -18.38 3.55
N TRP A 32 -6.75 -17.80 3.81
CA TRP A 32 -6.34 -16.52 3.23
C TRP A 32 -5.67 -16.75 1.87
N SER A 33 -6.17 -16.07 0.84
CA SER A 33 -5.58 -16.10 -0.51
C SER A 33 -5.27 -14.69 -0.97
N GLN A 34 -4.11 -14.48 -1.60
CA GLN A 34 -3.77 -13.19 -2.18
C GLN A 34 -4.77 -12.84 -3.30
N ILE A 35 -5.22 -11.59 -3.34
CA ILE A 35 -6.06 -11.04 -4.39
C ILE A 35 -5.33 -9.96 -5.18
N GLY A 36 -5.36 -10.08 -6.51
CA GLY A 36 -4.60 -9.23 -7.41
C GLY A 36 -3.08 -9.44 -7.35
N SER A 37 -2.37 -8.67 -8.15
CA SER A 37 -0.91 -8.65 -8.19
C SER A 37 -0.30 -8.02 -6.94
N ASP A 38 1.00 -8.25 -6.72
CA ASP A 38 1.78 -7.51 -5.72
C ASP A 38 1.63 -5.99 -5.98
N LEU A 39 1.36 -5.22 -4.93
CA LEU A 39 1.39 -3.76 -4.98
C LEU A 39 2.86 -3.34 -4.92
N GLN A 40 3.39 -2.77 -5.99
CA GLN A 40 4.80 -2.41 -6.12
C GLN A 40 5.02 -0.90 -6.00
N GLY A 41 6.07 -0.50 -5.27
CA GLY A 41 6.54 0.88 -5.23
C GLY A 41 7.11 1.38 -6.55
N ALA A 42 7.51 2.66 -6.59
CA ALA A 42 8.05 3.28 -7.80
C ALA A 42 9.46 2.78 -8.15
N ALA A 43 10.31 2.61 -7.14
CA ALA A 43 11.67 2.07 -7.28
C ALA A 43 12.04 1.13 -6.12
N ALA A 44 13.08 0.32 -6.34
CA ALA A 44 13.69 -0.47 -5.28
C ALA A 44 14.41 0.47 -4.30
N GLY A 45 14.25 0.24 -3.00
CA GLY A 45 14.82 1.09 -1.94
C GLY A 45 13.87 2.17 -1.41
N ASP A 46 12.72 2.42 -2.05
CA ASP A 46 11.72 3.39 -1.60
C ASP A 46 11.06 3.01 -0.26
N GLN A 47 11.29 1.79 0.20
CA GLN A 47 10.68 1.14 1.35
C GLN A 47 9.15 1.08 1.22
N TYR A 48 8.66 0.73 0.04
CA TYR A 48 7.22 0.60 -0.21
C TYR A 48 6.63 -0.54 0.66
N GLY A 49 5.43 -0.31 1.21
CA GLY A 49 4.86 -1.19 2.23
C GLY A 49 5.40 -0.89 3.63
N THR A 50 5.97 0.30 3.84
CA THR A 50 6.44 0.73 5.16
C THR A 50 5.30 0.80 6.16
N SER A 51 4.20 1.38 5.72
CA SER A 51 2.95 1.53 6.42
C SER A 51 1.82 1.16 5.44
N VAL A 52 0.74 0.59 5.96
CA VAL A 52 -0.42 0.21 5.15
C VAL A 52 -1.68 0.42 5.98
N ALA A 53 -2.76 0.81 5.32
CA ALA A 53 -4.09 0.78 5.90
C ALA A 53 -5.12 0.34 4.85
N VAL A 54 -6.20 -0.27 5.33
CA VAL A 54 -7.34 -0.68 4.50
C VAL A 54 -8.61 -0.05 5.03
N SER A 55 -9.46 0.38 4.11
CA SER A 55 -10.80 0.89 4.39
C SER A 55 -11.69 -0.17 5.04
N ALA A 56 -12.73 0.29 5.75
CA ALA A 56 -13.63 -0.60 6.46
C ALA A 56 -14.34 -1.62 5.55
N ASP A 57 -14.69 -1.21 4.32
CA ASP A 57 -15.31 -2.07 3.30
C ASP A 57 -14.29 -2.90 2.51
N GLY A 58 -12.99 -2.75 2.80
CA GLY A 58 -11.92 -3.47 2.12
C GLY A 58 -11.64 -3.01 0.69
N GLY A 59 -12.36 -2.03 0.15
CA GLY A 59 -12.31 -1.63 -1.26
C GLY A 59 -11.14 -0.71 -1.62
N VAL A 60 -10.58 -0.02 -0.64
CA VAL A 60 -9.48 0.93 -0.76
C VAL A 60 -8.34 0.57 0.18
N VAL A 61 -7.11 0.62 -0.33
CA VAL A 61 -5.87 0.43 0.41
C VAL A 61 -4.97 1.64 0.22
N VAL A 62 -4.26 2.02 1.28
CA VAL A 62 -3.18 3.01 1.22
C VAL A 62 -1.86 2.35 1.59
N VAL A 63 -0.80 2.72 0.89
CA VAL A 63 0.55 2.19 1.11
C VAL A 63 1.55 3.35 1.14
N GLY A 64 2.36 3.41 2.20
CA GLY A 64 3.43 4.38 2.33
C GLY A 64 4.80 3.83 1.89
N SER A 65 5.62 4.73 1.34
CA SER A 65 7.03 4.49 0.99
C SER A 65 7.85 5.68 1.50
N LEU A 66 8.49 5.52 2.66
CA LEU A 66 9.13 6.63 3.38
C LEU A 66 10.38 7.17 2.68
N SER A 67 11.03 6.34 1.85
CA SER A 67 12.28 6.68 1.16
C SER A 67 12.06 6.98 -0.32
N ASN A 68 10.83 7.24 -0.74
CA ASN A 68 10.59 7.62 -2.12
C ASN A 68 11.15 9.03 -2.44
N ASP A 69 11.86 9.13 -3.56
CA ASP A 69 12.59 10.35 -3.96
C ASP A 69 11.80 11.29 -4.88
N GLY A 70 10.50 11.03 -5.10
CA GLY A 70 9.70 11.71 -6.13
C GLY A 70 9.58 13.23 -5.97
N ASN A 71 9.75 13.77 -4.76
CA ASN A 71 9.80 15.22 -4.50
C ASN A 71 11.02 15.65 -3.67
N GLY A 72 12.15 14.95 -3.84
CA GLY A 72 13.40 15.18 -3.12
C GLY A 72 13.87 13.94 -2.37
N ALA A 73 15.16 13.88 -2.03
CA ALA A 73 15.78 12.74 -1.37
C ALA A 73 15.01 12.36 -0.08
N ASP A 74 14.54 11.12 0.01
CA ASP A 74 13.73 10.61 1.13
C ASP A 74 12.50 11.50 1.45
N SER A 75 11.92 12.16 0.44
CA SER A 75 10.70 12.97 0.63
C SER A 75 9.50 12.12 1.06
N GLY A 76 9.48 10.87 0.60
CA GLY A 76 8.45 9.89 0.87
C GLY A 76 7.15 10.15 0.09
N ASN A 77 6.34 9.11 -0.04
CA ASN A 77 5.03 9.20 -0.65
C ASN A 77 4.00 8.24 -0.03
N VAL A 78 2.72 8.50 -0.34
CA VAL A 78 1.59 7.59 -0.10
C VAL A 78 0.88 7.33 -1.42
N ARG A 79 0.61 6.05 -1.70
CA ARG A 79 -0.21 5.61 -2.83
C ARG A 79 -1.55 5.10 -2.35
N VAL A 80 -2.62 5.49 -3.03
CA VAL A 80 -4.00 5.03 -2.78
C VAL A 80 -4.43 4.13 -3.93
N LEU A 81 -4.98 2.96 -3.61
CA LEU A 81 -5.38 1.94 -4.58
C LEU A 81 -6.81 1.48 -4.30
N ARG A 82 -7.59 1.27 -5.36
CA ARG A 82 -8.94 0.73 -5.31
C ARG A 82 -9.00 -0.64 -5.92
N TRP A 83 -9.69 -1.56 -5.26
CA TRP A 83 -10.03 -2.84 -5.86
C TRP A 83 -11.06 -2.67 -6.96
N ASN A 84 -10.73 -3.12 -8.16
CA ASN A 84 -11.65 -3.18 -9.28
C ASN A 84 -12.26 -4.58 -9.37
N LEU A 85 -13.54 -4.68 -9.01
CA LEU A 85 -14.29 -5.94 -9.00
C LEU A 85 -14.44 -6.57 -10.39
N THR A 86 -14.34 -5.78 -11.46
CA THR A 86 -14.52 -6.27 -12.84
C THR A 86 -13.24 -6.85 -13.41
N SER A 87 -12.11 -6.17 -13.20
CA SER A 87 -10.80 -6.60 -13.70
C SER A 87 -10.00 -7.45 -12.71
N SER A 88 -10.48 -7.59 -11.46
CA SER A 88 -9.74 -8.22 -10.37
C SER A 88 -8.33 -7.64 -10.19
N HIS A 89 -8.25 -6.32 -10.25
CA HIS A 89 -7.00 -5.56 -10.22
C HIS A 89 -7.06 -4.41 -9.22
N TRP A 90 -5.89 -4.03 -8.68
CA TRP A 90 -5.75 -2.84 -7.84
C TRP A 90 -5.38 -1.63 -8.71
N ASP A 91 -6.34 -0.72 -8.87
CA ASP A 91 -6.17 0.46 -9.71
C ASP A 91 -5.80 1.66 -8.83
N GLN A 92 -4.79 2.43 -9.25
CA GLN A 92 -4.38 3.61 -8.50
C GLN A 92 -5.48 4.70 -8.53
N MET A 93 -5.79 5.25 -7.35
CA MET A 93 -6.76 6.34 -7.19
C MET A 93 -6.04 7.69 -7.24
N GLY A 94 -5.96 8.27 -8.43
CA GLY A 94 -5.29 9.57 -8.62
C GLY A 94 -3.77 9.46 -8.61
N LEU A 95 -3.09 10.59 -8.40
CA LEU A 95 -1.63 10.65 -8.31
C LEU A 95 -1.14 10.28 -6.91
N ASP A 96 0.13 9.88 -6.81
CA ASP A 96 0.79 9.68 -5.52
C ASP A 96 0.83 11.00 -4.71
N LEU A 97 0.70 10.89 -3.40
CA LEU A 97 0.79 12.01 -2.45
C LEU A 97 2.22 12.10 -1.92
N TYR A 98 2.93 13.20 -2.18
CA TYR A 98 4.34 13.35 -1.80
C TYR A 98 4.55 14.23 -0.57
N GLY A 99 5.64 13.97 0.15
CA GLY A 99 6.22 14.93 1.09
C GLY A 99 6.58 16.24 0.39
N LYS A 100 6.70 17.33 1.13
CA LYS A 100 6.94 18.67 0.58
C LYS A 100 8.42 18.97 0.33
N GLY A 101 9.33 18.23 0.95
CA GLY A 101 10.76 18.38 0.74
C GLY A 101 11.60 17.17 1.15
N PRO A 102 12.93 17.27 0.96
CA PRO A 102 13.86 16.20 1.29
C PRO A 102 13.84 15.84 2.78
N GLY A 103 13.85 14.54 3.09
CA GLY A 103 13.87 14.03 4.46
C GLY A 103 12.54 14.15 5.21
N ASP A 104 11.45 14.59 4.55
CA ASP A 104 10.12 14.63 5.15
C ASP A 104 9.61 13.22 5.52
N GLN A 105 10.09 12.19 4.81
CA GLN A 105 9.72 10.79 5.04
C GLN A 105 8.20 10.57 5.06
N PHE A 106 7.48 11.27 4.20
CA PHE A 106 6.02 11.17 4.12
C PHE A 106 5.58 9.73 3.85
N GLY A 107 4.47 9.31 4.47
CA GLY A 107 4.02 7.91 4.40
C GLY A 107 4.77 6.95 5.33
N GLN A 108 5.65 7.42 6.23
CA GLN A 108 6.26 6.58 7.27
C GLN A 108 5.22 5.90 8.18
N CYS A 109 4.10 6.57 8.44
CA CYS A 109 2.89 6.01 9.04
C CYS A 109 1.65 6.48 8.26
N VAL A 110 0.65 5.61 8.18
CA VAL A 110 -0.66 5.85 7.56
C VAL A 110 -1.74 5.22 8.41
#